data_AF-A0A7C4EL21-F1
#
_entry.id   AF-A0A7C4EL21-F1
#
_cell.length_a   1.000
_cell.length_b   1.000
_cell.length_c   1.000
_cell.angle_alpha   90.00
_cell.angle_beta   90.00
_cell.angle_gamma   90.00
#
_symmetry.space_group_name_H-M   'P 1'
#
loop_
_entity.id
_entity.type
_entity.pdbx_description
1 polymer ?
#
loop_
_entity_poly.entity_id
_entity_poly.type
_entity_poly.pdbx_seq_one_letter_code
_entity_poly.pdbx_strand_id
1 'polypeptide(L)'
;MKTFAVLQLSGCAGCEMSLLEAEDWTKHYTLTHLPLVISSHDIPDVEVLLISGGVRTDEDLYNLRRSVNKAQQVVAVGTCAISGGVASLGDREDVRQLFAVDESRRHVPRLLPKCHPIDIF
;
A
#
# COMPACT_ATOMS: atom_id res chain seq x y z
N MET A 1 19.24 10.54 12.26
CA MET A 1 18.54 9.28 11.91
C MET A 1 17.72 9.55 10.67
N LYS A 2 17.64 8.59 9.75
CA LYS A 2 16.90 8.79 8.52
C LYS A 2 15.39 8.72 8.78
N THR A 3 14.58 9.55 8.14
CA THR A 3 13.12 9.48 8.29
C THR A 3 12.50 8.48 7.33
N PHE A 4 11.47 7.76 7.80
CA PHE A 4 10.69 6.89 6.94
C PHE A 4 9.20 6.95 7.24
N ALA A 5 8.41 6.56 6.25
CA ALA A 5 6.96 6.39 6.34
C ALA A 5 6.54 5.08 5.68
N VAL A 6 5.35 4.61 6.04
CA VAL A 6 4.70 3.45 5.44
C VAL A 6 3.39 3.89 4.80
N LEU A 7 3.29 3.73 3.48
CA LEU A 7 2.04 3.81 2.75
C LEU A 7 1.46 2.40 2.66
N GLN A 8 0.33 2.18 3.34
CA GLN A 8 -0.42 0.94 3.24
C GLN A 8 -1.52 1.07 2.18
N LEU A 9 -1.41 0.29 1.11
CA LEU A 9 -2.45 0.14 0.09
C LEU A 9 -3.30 -1.10 0.39
N SER A 10 -3.87 -1.73 -0.65
CA SER A 10 -4.64 -2.97 -0.51
C SER A 10 -3.74 -4.15 -0.11
N GLY A 11 -3.70 -4.46 1.18
CA GLY A 11 -2.91 -5.52 1.78
C GLY A 11 -3.49 -6.04 3.10
N CYS A 12 -2.79 -6.97 3.75
CA CYS A 12 -3.25 -7.64 4.97
C CYS A 12 -2.66 -7.06 6.28
N ALA A 13 -1.95 -5.92 6.21
CA ALA A 13 -1.17 -5.34 7.31
C ALA A 13 0.00 -6.21 7.84
N GLY A 14 0.30 -7.35 7.20
CA GLY A 14 1.34 -8.27 7.67
C GLY A 14 2.77 -7.75 7.51
N CYS A 15 3.03 -6.92 6.51
CA CYS A 15 4.36 -6.33 6.29
C CYS A 15 4.69 -5.30 7.38
N GLU A 16 3.67 -4.56 7.79
CA GLU A 16 3.69 -3.52 8.80
C GLU A 16 3.90 -4.13 10.19
N MET A 17 3.19 -5.23 10.49
CA MET A 17 3.42 -5.99 11.72
C MET A 17 4.84 -6.56 11.78
N SER A 18 5.34 -7.15 10.69
CA SER A 18 6.72 -7.65 10.62
C SER A 18 7.76 -6.52 10.78
N LEU A 19 7.46 -5.31 10.27
CA LEU A 19 8.31 -4.14 10.43
C LEU A 19 8.33 -3.62 11.88
N LEU A 20 7.18 -3.65 12.57
CA LEU A 20 7.09 -3.26 13.98
C LEU A 20 7.83 -4.21 14.92
N GLU A 21 7.94 -5.50 14.55
CA GLU A 21 8.75 -6.49 15.27
C GLU A 21 10.26 -6.35 15.01
N ALA A 22 10.68 -5.62 13.96
CA ALA A 22 12.08 -5.45 13.60
C ALA A 22 12.77 -4.37 14.45
N GLU A 23 13.21 -4.73 15.67
CA GLU A 23 13.84 -3.81 16.63
C GLU A 23 15.06 -3.04 16.09
N ASP A 24 15.83 -3.63 15.17
CA ASP A 24 17.01 -2.95 14.62
C ASP A 24 16.64 -1.83 13.65
N TRP A 25 15.49 -1.91 12.97
CA TRP A 25 15.05 -0.87 12.05
C TRP A 25 14.73 0.43 12.81
N THR A 26 14.04 0.30 13.95
CA THR A 26 13.61 1.45 14.78
C THR A 26 14.78 2.14 15.49
N LYS A 27 15.95 1.49 15.63
CA LYS A 27 17.17 2.11 16.16
C LYS A 27 17.87 3.03 15.15
N HIS A 28 17.72 2.77 13.85
CA HIS A 28 18.44 3.49 12.79
C HIS A 28 17.57 4.51 12.05
N TYR A 29 16.25 4.34 12.09
CA TYR A 29 15.29 5.14 11.37
C TYR A 29 14.21 5.74 12.27
N THR A 30 13.73 6.92 11.92
CA THR A 30 12.63 7.61 12.61
C THR A 30 11.33 7.40 11.84
N LEU A 31 10.38 6.70 12.45
CA LEU A 31 9.04 6.52 11.88
C LEU A 31 8.24 7.84 11.96
N THR A 32 7.76 8.32 10.82
CA THR A 32 6.99 9.57 10.72
C THR A 32 5.52 9.36 10.40
N HIS A 33 5.19 8.27 9.72
CA HIS A 33 3.82 7.92 9.37
C HIS A 33 3.68 6.39 9.19
N LEU A 34 2.72 5.80 9.90
CA LEU A 34 2.25 4.43 9.71
C LEU A 34 0.82 4.38 10.27
N PRO A 35 -0.22 4.16 9.44
CA PRO A 35 -1.61 4.25 9.88
C PRO A 35 -1.97 3.37 11.10
N LEU A 36 -1.25 2.27 11.32
CA LEU A 36 -1.46 1.38 12.46
C LEU A 36 -1.11 2.00 13.83
N VAL A 37 -0.19 2.97 13.87
CA VAL A 37 0.33 3.51 15.13
C VAL A 37 0.37 5.05 15.18
N ILE A 38 0.07 5.73 14.06
CA ILE A 38 0.04 7.19 13.93
C ILE A 38 -1.28 7.62 13.30
N SER A 39 -2.00 8.53 13.94
CA SER A 39 -3.34 9.01 13.52
C SER A 39 -3.33 10.10 12.43
N SER A 40 -2.15 10.63 12.07
CA SER A 40 -2.01 11.56 10.96
C SER A 40 -2.43 10.88 9.66
N HIS A 41 -3.23 11.54 8.83
CA HIS A 41 -3.66 10.98 7.54
C HIS A 41 -2.68 11.32 6.40
N ASP A 42 -1.91 12.39 6.55
CA ASP A 42 -0.95 12.82 5.54
C ASP A 42 0.47 12.31 5.84
N ILE A 43 1.09 11.73 4.81
CA ILE A 43 2.51 11.39 4.82
C ILE A 43 3.33 12.70 4.68
N PRO A 44 4.29 13.00 5.56
CA PRO A 44 5.20 14.14 5.40
C PRO A 44 6.31 13.82 4.37
N ASP A 45 7.16 14.80 4.05
CA ASP A 45 8.36 14.51 3.25
C ASP A 45 9.33 13.60 4.03
N VAL A 46 9.79 12.52 3.39
CA VAL A 46 10.61 11.47 4.02
C VAL A 46 11.79 11.06 3.14
N GLU A 47 12.84 10.52 3.78
CA GLU A 47 13.96 9.94 3.04
C GLU A 47 13.58 8.58 2.42
N VAL A 48 12.80 7.76 3.13
CA VAL A 48 12.37 6.44 2.66
C VAL A 48 10.86 6.27 2.81
N LEU A 49 10.17 5.95 1.72
CA LEU A 49 8.78 5.53 1.72
C LEU A 49 8.69 4.03 1.45
N LEU A 50 8.19 3.30 2.43
CA LEU A 50 7.87 1.88 2.31
C LEU A 50 6.42 1.78 1.82
N ILE A 51 6.18 1.04 0.74
CA ILE A 51 4.83 0.84 0.20
C ILE A 51 4.48 -0.63 0.31
N SER A 52 3.45 -0.93 1.08
CA SER A 52 2.89 -2.26 1.26
C SER A 52 1.53 -2.37 0.56
N GLY A 53 1.14 -3.59 0.20
CA GLY A 53 -0.11 -3.81 -0.53
C GLY A 53 -0.01 -3.52 -2.02
N GLY A 54 -0.96 -4.06 -2.79
CA GLY A 54 -1.10 -3.78 -4.21
C GLY A 54 -2.07 -2.64 -4.47
N VAL A 55 -2.15 -2.18 -5.71
CA VAL A 55 -3.15 -1.20 -6.15
C VAL A 55 -4.42 -1.96 -6.57
N ARG A 56 -5.50 -1.83 -5.80
CA ARG A 56 -6.79 -2.49 -6.09
C ARG A 56 -7.95 -1.51 -6.24
N THR A 57 -7.82 -0.29 -5.75
CA THR A 57 -8.83 0.77 -5.86
C THR A 57 -8.26 2.01 -6.55
N ASP A 58 -9.14 2.91 -6.99
CA ASP A 58 -8.72 4.24 -7.43
C ASP A 58 -8.14 5.10 -6.30
N GLU A 59 -8.60 4.91 -5.06
CA GLU A 59 -8.00 5.52 -3.87
C GLU A 59 -6.56 5.03 -3.63
N ASP A 60 -6.28 3.74 -3.79
CA ASP A 60 -4.91 3.21 -3.72
C ASP A 60 -4.01 3.90 -4.75
N LEU A 61 -4.48 4.03 -5.99
CA LEU A 61 -3.74 4.67 -7.08
C LEU A 61 -3.49 6.15 -6.80
N TYR A 62 -4.50 6.85 -6.27
CA TYR A 62 -4.39 8.25 -5.87
C TYR A 62 -3.34 8.42 -4.76
N ASN A 63 -3.43 7.60 -3.71
CA ASN A 63 -2.51 7.66 -2.57
C ASN A 63 -1.09 7.28 -2.97
N LEU A 64 -0.90 6.28 -3.84
CA LEU A 64 0.39 5.91 -4.41
C LEU A 64 1.03 7.12 -5.11
N ARG A 65 0.36 7.68 -6.12
CA ARG A 65 0.87 8.81 -6.92
C ARG A 65 1.17 10.05 -6.09
N ARG A 66 0.34 10.34 -5.09
CA ARG A 66 0.55 11.48 -4.19
C ARG A 66 1.75 11.27 -3.27
N SER A 67 1.94 10.05 -2.77
CA SER A 67 2.93 9.75 -1.72
C SER A 67 4.33 9.55 -2.28
N VAL A 68 4.49 8.97 -3.47
CA VAL A 68 5.82 8.77 -4.09
C VAL A 68 6.58 10.09 -4.30
N ASN A 69 5.86 11.19 -4.53
CA ASN A 69 6.44 12.52 -4.70
C ASN A 69 6.97 13.15 -3.40
N LYS A 70 6.65 12.55 -2.24
CA LYS A 70 7.09 13.00 -0.91
C LYS A 70 8.30 12.22 -0.39
N ALA A 71 8.90 11.38 -1.23
CA ALA A 71 9.95 10.46 -0.83
C ALA A 71 11.20 10.60 -1.70
N GLN A 72 12.38 10.55 -1.10
CA GLN A 72 13.64 10.47 -1.86
C GLN A 72 13.88 9.07 -2.42
N GLN A 73 13.47 8.05 -1.66
CA GLN A 73 13.54 6.64 -2.04
C GLN A 73 12.20 5.96 -1.77
N VAL A 74 11.72 5.18 -2.75
CA VAL A 74 10.51 4.36 -2.62
C VAL A 74 10.91 2.89 -2.64
N VAL A 75 10.33 2.09 -1.74
CA VAL A 75 10.59 0.65 -1.62
C VAL A 75 9.26 -0.11 -1.61
N ALA A 76 9.08 -1.03 -2.56
CA ALA A 76 7.99 -1.99 -2.52
C ALA A 76 8.26 -3.05 -1.44
N VAL A 77 7.36 -3.20 -0.47
CA VAL A 77 7.51 -4.13 0.65
C VAL A 77 6.43 -5.21 0.58
N GLY A 78 6.89 -6.45 0.42
CA GLY A 78 6.06 -7.65 0.42
C GLY A 78 5.45 -8.00 -0.95
N THR A 79 5.01 -9.25 -1.07
CA THR A 79 4.53 -9.83 -2.33
C THR A 79 3.35 -9.08 -2.94
N CYS A 80 2.48 -8.48 -2.11
CA CYS A 80 1.36 -7.68 -2.63
C CYS A 80 1.84 -6.45 -3.41
N ALA A 81 2.83 -5.73 -2.90
CA ALA A 81 3.37 -4.56 -3.58
C ALA A 81 4.22 -4.92 -4.81
N ILE A 82 4.95 -6.05 -4.74
CA ILE A 82 5.89 -6.49 -5.77
C ILE A 82 5.19 -7.21 -6.94
N SER A 83 4.14 -7.99 -6.69
CA SER A 83 3.51 -8.83 -7.71
C SER A 83 1.99 -8.95 -7.62
N GLY A 84 1.33 -8.12 -6.79
CA GLY A 84 -0.12 -8.14 -6.57
C GLY A 84 -0.57 -9.14 -5.48
N GLY A 85 0.29 -10.07 -5.07
CA GLY A 85 0.09 -10.96 -3.92
C GLY A 85 -1.17 -11.83 -4.00
N VAL A 86 -1.73 -12.20 -2.85
CA VAL A 86 -2.92 -13.07 -2.78
C VAL A 86 -4.16 -12.41 -3.42
N ALA A 87 -4.25 -11.08 -3.36
CA ALA A 87 -5.37 -10.33 -3.94
C ALA A 87 -5.48 -10.49 -5.47
N SER A 88 -4.38 -10.75 -6.17
CA SER A 88 -4.39 -10.99 -7.63
C SER A 88 -5.08 -12.31 -8.02
N LEU A 89 -5.31 -13.24 -7.09
CA LEU A 89 -6.12 -14.44 -7.36
C LEU A 89 -7.58 -14.10 -7.74
N GLY A 90 -8.06 -12.92 -7.34
CA GLY A 90 -9.34 -12.36 -7.73
C GLY A 90 -9.40 -11.83 -9.17
N ASP A 91 -8.27 -11.78 -9.87
CA ASP A 91 -8.18 -11.28 -11.26
C ASP A 91 -8.56 -12.32 -12.30
N ARG A 92 -8.72 -13.58 -11.87
CA ARG A 92 -9.23 -14.66 -12.72
C ARG A 92 -10.68 -14.35 -13.08
N GLU A 93 -11.01 -14.45 -14.36
CA GLU A 93 -12.30 -13.96 -14.88
C GLU A 93 -13.51 -14.65 -14.24
N ASP A 94 -13.42 -15.95 -13.98
CA ASP A 94 -14.42 -16.74 -13.26
C ASP A 94 -14.65 -16.23 -11.83
N VAL A 95 -13.58 -15.84 -11.14
CA VAL A 95 -13.65 -15.26 -9.80
C VAL A 95 -14.16 -13.83 -9.84
N ARG A 96 -13.72 -13.04 -10.83
CA ARG A 96 -14.11 -11.64 -10.99
C ARG A 96 -15.62 -11.51 -11.18
N GLN A 97 -16.25 -12.40 -11.93
CA GLN A 97 -17.71 -12.42 -12.10
C GLN A 97 -18.48 -12.62 -10.79
N LEU A 98 -17.90 -13.32 -9.80
CA LEU A 98 -18.50 -13.48 -8.47
C LEU A 98 -18.46 -12.18 -7.64
N PHE A 99 -17.46 -11.32 -7.87
CA PHE A 99 -17.25 -10.08 -7.10
C PHE A 99 -17.70 -8.81 -7.83
N ALA A 100 -17.79 -8.84 -9.17
CA ALA A 100 -18.17 -7.72 -10.04
C ALA A 100 -19.69 -7.55 -10.21
N VAL A 101 -20.48 -8.03 -9.24
CA VAL A 101 -21.95 -8.00 -9.30
C VAL A 101 -22.49 -6.55 -9.28
N ASP A 102 -21.69 -5.58 -8.79
CA ASP A 102 -21.97 -4.16 -8.96
C ASP A 102 -20.69 -3.31 -8.77
N GLU A 103 -20.16 -2.76 -9.87
CA GLU A 103 -19.04 -1.80 -9.85
C GLU A 103 -19.48 -0.39 -9.40
N SER A 104 -20.77 -0.12 -9.29
CA SER A 104 -21.35 1.18 -8.96
C SER A 104 -21.65 1.38 -7.47
N ARG A 105 -20.72 0.96 -6.60
CA ARG A 105 -20.86 1.21 -5.16
C ARG A 105 -20.63 2.69 -4.85
N ARG A 106 -21.71 3.47 -4.77
CA ARG A 106 -21.70 4.95 -4.67
C ARG A 106 -20.95 5.54 -3.48
N HIS A 107 -20.62 4.74 -2.46
CA HIS A 107 -20.08 5.23 -1.18
C HIS A 107 -18.70 4.66 -0.83
N VAL A 108 -18.08 3.86 -1.71
CA VAL A 108 -16.75 3.30 -1.47
C VAL A 108 -15.86 3.53 -2.70
N PRO A 109 -14.52 3.52 -2.53
CA PRO A 109 -13.60 3.61 -3.66
C PRO A 109 -13.93 2.60 -4.74
N ARG A 110 -13.76 3.01 -6.00
CA ARG A 110 -14.04 2.14 -7.13
C ARG A 110 -12.95 1.07 -7.19
N LEU A 111 -13.36 -0.19 -7.24
CA LEU A 111 -12.44 -1.30 -7.47
C LEU A 111 -11.92 -1.25 -8.92
N LEU A 112 -10.61 -1.43 -9.07
CA LEU A 112 -10.01 -1.65 -10.37
C LEU A 112 -10.35 -3.07 -10.87
N PRO A 113 -10.37 -3.30 -12.19
CA PRO A 113 -10.64 -4.62 -12.75
C PRO A 113 -9.68 -5.71 -12.26
N LYS A 114 -8.42 -5.32 -11.98
CA LYS A 114 -7.34 -6.19 -11.54
C LYS A 114 -6.52 -5.57 -10.42
N CYS A 115 -5.87 -6.41 -9.62
CA CYS A 115 -4.88 -5.99 -8.66
C CYS A 115 -3.54 -5.80 -9.39
N HIS A 116 -2.83 -4.71 -9.10
CA HIS A 116 -1.57 -4.41 -9.75
C HIS A 116 -0.43 -4.24 -8.73
N PRO A 117 0.79 -4.70 -9.02
CA PRO A 117 1.98 -4.25 -8.30
C PRO A 117 2.18 -2.75 -8.51
N ILE A 118 2.93 -2.13 -7.61
CA ILE A 118 3.04 -0.67 -7.52
C ILE A 118 3.91 -0.05 -8.61
N ASP A 119 4.76 -0.85 -9.27
CA ASP A 119 5.71 -0.43 -10.30
C ASP A 119 5.09 -0.30 -11.71
N ILE A 120 3.79 -0.56 -11.84
CA ILE A 120 3.05 -0.39 -13.10
C ILE A 120 2.61 1.07 -13.34
N PHE A 121 2.65 1.93 -12.31
CA PHE A 121 2.08 3.29 -12.35
C PHE A 121 3.11 4.41 -12.21
#